data_AF-A0A6M8HPS6-F1
#
_entry.id   AF-A0A6M8HPS6-F1
#
_cell.length_a   1.000
_cell.length_b   1.000
_cell.length_c   1.000
_cell.angle_alpha   90.00
_cell.angle_beta   90.00
_cell.angle_gamma   90.00
#
_symmetry.space_group_name_H-M   'P 1'
#
loop_
_entity.id
_entity.type
_entity.pdbx_description
1 polymer ?
#
loop_
_entity_poly.entity_id
_entity_poly.type
_entity_poly.pdbx_seq_one_letter_code
_entity_poly.pdbx_strand_id
1 'polypeptide(L)'
;MLKQKIAPMRTTLQPGLMMKIERRALADSSDLLMSQARRLETPRAERATPERLGKGQDARIQENVQRLVGGVASLTGSDDVARPTTSAAERWYRDYVMGVIGARDPEARGSGRAPDIHASMLARAAAIARCRTVREGLGLCSEIRLKLLLVDELSFSVIAEKLLPGDSNGRKKIAAQMAFLLEQLAEQYASIDRRRTNRRQAHPID
;
A
#
# COMPACT_ATOMS: atom_id res chain seq x y z
N MET A 1 74.15 11.92 -33.71
CA MET A 1 73.89 11.78 -35.17
C MET A 1 72.95 10.59 -35.33
N LEU A 2 71.81 10.54 -36.04
CA LEU A 2 71.11 11.42 -36.98
C LEU A 2 69.64 10.88 -37.15
N LYS A 3 68.64 11.79 -37.11
CA LYS A 3 67.32 11.88 -37.83
C LYS A 3 66.30 10.70 -37.94
N GLN A 4 65.02 11.00 -37.64
CA GLN A 4 63.83 11.10 -38.56
C GLN A 4 62.52 11.20 -37.71
N LYS A 5 61.79 12.33 -37.58
CA LYS A 5 60.80 13.02 -38.45
C LYS A 5 59.69 12.14 -39.08
N ILE A 6 58.48 12.20 -38.53
CA ILE A 6 57.21 11.94 -39.23
C ILE A 6 56.21 13.05 -38.83
N ALA A 7 55.61 13.72 -39.82
CA ALA A 7 54.60 14.76 -39.67
C ALA A 7 53.17 14.18 -39.79
N PRO A 8 52.14 14.75 -39.15
CA PRO A 8 50.77 14.27 -39.29
C PRO A 8 50.10 14.80 -40.58
N MET A 9 49.49 13.89 -41.34
CA MET A 9 48.61 14.19 -42.47
C MET A 9 47.30 14.84 -41.99
N ARG A 10 46.97 16.02 -42.53
CA ARG A 10 45.63 16.62 -42.43
C ARG A 10 44.75 16.02 -43.54
N THR A 11 43.72 15.28 -43.17
CA THR A 11 42.64 14.86 -44.09
C THR A 11 41.51 15.88 -44.03
N THR A 12 41.44 16.78 -45.01
CA THR A 12 40.31 17.68 -45.23
C THR A 12 39.23 16.96 -46.04
N LEU A 13 38.12 16.58 -45.38
CA LEU A 13 36.91 16.10 -46.05
C LEU A 13 36.19 17.26 -46.76
N GLN A 14 35.72 17.05 -47.99
CA GLN A 14 35.08 18.09 -48.78
C GLN A 14 33.72 18.53 -48.20
N PRO A 15 33.42 19.84 -48.13
CA PRO A 15 32.24 20.38 -47.45
C PRO A 15 30.89 19.94 -48.05
N GLY A 16 30.85 19.56 -49.33
CA GLY A 16 29.63 19.11 -50.00
C GLY A 16 29.14 17.72 -49.57
N LEU A 17 30.03 16.84 -49.10
CA LEU A 17 29.67 15.50 -48.64
C LEU A 17 29.13 15.54 -47.20
N MET A 18 29.66 16.45 -46.39
CA MET A 18 29.26 16.66 -44.99
C MET A 18 27.80 17.12 -44.88
N MET A 19 27.38 18.06 -45.74
CA MET A 19 26.00 18.56 -45.79
C MET A 19 24.96 17.49 -46.21
N LYS A 20 25.34 16.51 -47.03
CA LYS A 20 24.42 15.42 -47.43
C LYS A 20 24.24 14.38 -46.32
N ILE A 21 25.31 14.09 -45.58
CA ILE A 21 25.27 13.19 -44.41
C ILE A 21 24.45 13.84 -43.29
N GLU A 22 24.64 15.13 -43.03
CA GLU A 22 23.87 15.88 -42.02
C GLU A 22 22.38 15.94 -42.35
N ARG A 23 22.00 16.17 -43.63
CA ARG A 23 20.58 16.18 -44.03
C ARG A 23 19.92 14.81 -43.94
N ARG A 24 20.63 13.72 -44.22
CA ARG A 24 20.12 12.35 -44.05
C ARG A 24 19.95 12.01 -42.57
N ALA A 25 20.92 12.38 -41.74
CA ALA A 25 20.86 12.21 -40.28
C ALA A 25 19.73 13.04 -39.62
N LEU A 26 19.44 14.23 -40.14
CA LEU A 26 18.31 15.05 -39.68
C LEU A 26 16.95 14.44 -40.01
N ALA A 27 16.80 13.84 -41.20
CA ALA A 27 15.55 13.20 -41.63
C ALA A 27 15.25 11.93 -40.80
N ASP A 28 16.26 11.08 -40.60
CA ASP A 28 16.14 9.88 -39.75
C ASP A 28 15.88 10.26 -38.28
N SER A 29 16.44 11.37 -37.81
CA SER A 29 16.16 11.91 -36.47
C SER A 29 14.74 12.45 -36.35
N SER A 30 14.18 13.05 -37.41
CA SER A 30 12.82 13.57 -37.39
C SER A 30 11.77 12.45 -37.40
N ASP A 31 11.99 11.38 -38.16
CA ASP A 31 11.11 10.20 -38.15
C ASP A 31 11.22 9.43 -36.83
N LEU A 32 12.43 9.37 -36.25
CA LEU A 32 12.64 8.80 -34.92
C LEU A 32 11.93 9.63 -33.86
N LEU A 33 12.01 10.97 -33.90
CA LEU A 33 11.32 11.87 -32.98
C LEU A 33 9.80 11.84 -33.15
N MET A 34 9.28 11.71 -34.38
CA MET A 34 7.86 11.54 -34.63
C MET A 34 7.34 10.15 -34.18
N SER A 35 8.16 9.10 -34.30
CA SER A 35 7.86 7.77 -33.77
C SER A 35 7.94 7.71 -32.23
N GLN A 36 8.81 8.52 -31.61
CA GLN A 36 8.87 8.72 -30.17
C GLN A 36 7.68 9.57 -29.68
N ALA A 37 7.24 10.57 -30.46
CA ALA A 37 6.09 11.41 -30.13
C ALA A 37 4.76 10.65 -30.18
N ARG A 38 4.56 9.71 -31.13
CA ARG A 38 3.38 8.82 -31.12
C ARG A 38 3.39 7.81 -29.97
N ARG A 39 4.56 7.44 -29.46
CA ARG A 39 4.70 6.58 -28.28
C ARG A 39 4.43 7.32 -26.95
N LEU A 40 4.31 8.66 -27.01
CA LEU A 40 3.98 9.56 -25.91
C LEU A 40 2.56 10.14 -26.06
N GLU A 41 1.65 9.46 -26.76
CA GLU A 41 0.23 9.64 -26.48
C GLU A 41 0.01 9.27 -25.02
N THR A 42 0.05 10.28 -24.16
CA THR A 42 -0.22 10.18 -22.74
C THR A 42 -1.59 9.53 -22.57
N PRO A 43 -1.71 8.42 -21.84
CA PRO A 43 -3.02 7.86 -21.56
C PRO A 43 -3.83 8.94 -20.85
N ARG A 44 -4.91 9.36 -21.52
CA ARG A 44 -5.87 10.34 -21.03
C ARG A 44 -6.25 9.93 -19.62
N ALA A 45 -5.96 10.78 -18.63
CA ALA A 45 -6.07 10.41 -17.23
C ALA A 45 -7.46 9.80 -16.93
N GLU A 46 -7.51 8.50 -16.70
CA GLU A 46 -8.75 7.78 -16.47
C GLU A 46 -9.15 8.09 -15.02
N ARG A 47 -10.05 9.07 -14.87
CA ARG A 47 -10.60 9.47 -13.58
C ARG A 47 -11.49 8.34 -13.07
N ALA A 48 -11.38 8.02 -11.78
CA ALA A 48 -12.28 7.07 -11.16
C ALA A 48 -13.72 7.57 -11.32
N THR A 49 -14.65 6.70 -11.70
CA THR A 49 -16.04 7.09 -11.97
C THR A 49 -16.67 7.77 -10.73
N PRO A 50 -17.61 8.71 -10.92
CA PRO A 50 -18.24 9.45 -9.81
C PRO A 50 -18.90 8.53 -8.76
N GLU A 51 -19.53 7.42 -9.16
CA GLU A 51 -20.09 6.46 -8.20
C GLU A 51 -19.02 5.79 -7.32
N ARG A 52 -17.77 5.70 -7.78
CA ARG A 52 -16.65 5.10 -7.02
C ARG A 52 -16.05 6.08 -6.02
N LEU A 53 -16.02 7.37 -6.33
CA LEU A 53 -15.59 8.44 -5.40
C LEU A 53 -16.64 8.70 -4.30
N GLY A 54 -17.92 8.46 -4.60
CA GLY A 54 -19.03 8.63 -3.64
C GLY A 54 -18.97 7.72 -2.41
N LYS A 55 -18.17 6.63 -2.46
CA LYS A 55 -17.92 5.76 -1.30
C LYS A 55 -16.90 6.34 -0.31
N GLY A 56 -16.33 7.51 -0.58
CA GLY A 56 -15.43 8.18 0.36
C GLY A 56 -14.12 7.42 0.56
N GLN A 57 -13.66 6.70 -0.47
CA GLN A 57 -12.35 6.06 -0.52
C GLN A 57 -11.30 7.06 -1.05
N ASP A 58 -10.08 7.02 -0.51
CA ASP A 58 -9.01 7.89 -0.97
C ASP A 58 -8.55 7.45 -2.37
N ALA A 59 -8.49 8.40 -3.29
CA ALA A 59 -8.06 8.16 -4.66
C ALA A 59 -6.62 8.64 -4.84
N ARG A 60 -5.72 7.77 -5.29
CA ARG A 60 -4.34 8.11 -5.64
C ARG A 60 -4.17 8.08 -7.16
N ILE A 61 -3.47 9.07 -7.70
CA ILE A 61 -3.06 9.05 -9.12
C ILE A 61 -1.76 8.25 -9.20
N GLN A 62 -1.79 7.14 -9.93
CA GLN A 62 -0.63 6.30 -10.21
C GLN A 62 -0.55 6.09 -11.72
N GLU A 63 0.57 6.47 -12.33
CA GLU A 63 0.79 6.34 -13.79
C GLU A 63 -0.34 6.98 -14.63
N ASN A 64 -0.77 8.18 -14.26
CA ASN A 64 -1.90 8.91 -14.86
C ASN A 64 -3.28 8.25 -14.72
N VAL A 65 -3.44 7.20 -13.92
CA VAL A 65 -4.74 6.57 -13.62
C VAL A 65 -5.12 6.85 -12.17
N GLN A 66 -6.35 7.31 -11.93
CA GLN A 66 -6.86 7.55 -10.58
C GLN A 66 -7.42 6.25 -10.00
N ARG A 67 -6.71 5.66 -9.03
CA ARG A 67 -7.07 4.39 -8.38
C ARG A 67 -7.58 4.62 -6.96
N LEU A 68 -8.61 3.87 -6.57
CA LEU A 68 -9.09 3.83 -5.19
C LEU A 68 -8.10 3.03 -4.35
N VAL A 69 -7.75 3.54 -3.19
CA VAL A 69 -6.81 2.90 -2.28
C VAL A 69 -7.53 2.61 -0.97
N GLY A 70 -7.56 1.33 -0.57
CA GLY A 70 -8.08 0.93 0.74
C GLY A 70 -7.27 1.58 1.87
N GLY A 71 -7.86 1.72 3.06
CA GLY A 71 -7.23 2.41 4.19
C GLY A 71 -5.83 1.88 4.54
N VAL A 72 -5.62 0.57 4.45
CA VAL A 72 -4.30 -0.07 4.64
C VAL A 72 -3.37 0.25 3.47
N ALA A 73 -3.80 0.07 2.22
CA ALA A 73 -2.97 0.34 1.05
C ALA A 73 -2.58 1.83 0.90
N SER A 74 -3.39 2.74 1.45
CA SER A 74 -3.12 4.18 1.48
C SER A 74 -1.94 4.51 2.38
N LEU A 75 -1.75 3.70 3.42
CA LEU A 75 -0.64 3.76 4.36
C LEU A 75 0.58 2.97 3.88
N THR A 76 0.37 1.84 3.18
CA THR A 76 1.48 1.03 2.65
C THR A 76 2.16 1.65 1.43
N GLY A 77 1.47 2.54 0.71
CA GLY A 77 2.01 3.25 -0.45
C GLY A 77 2.90 4.46 -0.12
N SER A 78 2.98 4.84 1.15
CA SER A 78 4.09 5.61 1.72
C SER A 78 5.10 4.59 2.23
N ASP A 79 6.39 4.71 1.90
CA ASP A 79 7.51 3.87 2.37
C ASP A 79 7.68 3.81 3.92
N ASP A 80 6.68 4.28 4.66
CA ASP A 80 6.69 4.58 6.09
C ASP A 80 6.00 3.49 6.95
N VAL A 81 5.28 2.54 6.34
CA VAL A 81 4.59 1.47 7.09
C VAL A 81 5.30 0.14 6.99
N ALA A 82 5.97 -0.23 8.09
CA ALA A 82 6.72 -1.47 8.23
C ALA A 82 5.82 -2.72 8.11
N ARG A 83 6.37 -3.82 7.55
CA ARG A 83 5.68 -5.12 7.42
C ARG A 83 4.94 -5.63 8.67
N PRO A 84 5.46 -5.46 9.91
CA PRO A 84 4.75 -5.87 11.12
C PRO A 84 3.41 -5.17 11.30
N THR A 85 3.31 -3.91 10.89
CA THR A 85 2.12 -3.07 10.98
C THR A 85 1.01 -3.56 10.06
N THR A 86 1.34 -3.89 8.81
CA THR A 86 0.39 -4.47 7.85
C THR A 86 -0.12 -5.84 8.33
N SER A 87 0.78 -6.71 8.79
CA SER A 87 0.42 -8.03 9.32
C SER A 87 -0.52 -7.91 10.53
N ALA A 88 -0.22 -7.01 11.46
CA ALA A 88 -1.08 -6.78 12.63
C ALA A 88 -2.46 -6.24 12.25
N ALA A 89 -2.54 -5.35 11.26
CA ALA A 89 -3.81 -4.83 10.75
C ALA A 89 -4.69 -5.93 10.13
N GLU A 90 -4.11 -6.78 9.28
CA GLU A 90 -4.82 -7.94 8.69
C GLU A 90 -5.30 -8.92 9.76
N ARG A 91 -4.45 -9.20 10.76
CA ARG A 91 -4.78 -10.12 11.85
C ARG A 91 -5.92 -9.56 12.71
N TRP A 92 -5.90 -8.27 13.00
CA TRP A 92 -6.98 -7.59 13.73
C TRP A 92 -8.29 -7.59 12.96
N TYR A 93 -8.26 -7.26 11.66
CA TYR A 93 -9.43 -7.31 10.80
C TYR A 93 -10.09 -8.69 10.83
N ARG A 94 -9.29 -9.75 10.66
CA ARG A 94 -9.78 -11.13 10.74
C ARG A 94 -10.38 -11.47 12.09
N ASP A 95 -9.69 -11.11 13.17
CA ASP A 95 -10.16 -11.34 14.53
C ASP A 95 -11.50 -10.63 14.77
N TYR A 96 -11.64 -9.40 14.30
CA TYR A 96 -12.85 -8.60 14.44
C TYR A 96 -14.01 -9.17 13.63
N VAL A 97 -13.78 -9.51 12.36
CA VAL A 97 -14.78 -10.08 11.46
C VAL A 97 -15.26 -11.45 11.93
N MET A 98 -14.34 -12.32 12.36
CA MET A 98 -14.71 -13.64 12.89
C MET A 98 -15.33 -13.57 14.29
N GLY A 99 -14.72 -12.80 15.19
CA GLY A 99 -15.08 -12.76 16.59
C GLY A 99 -16.34 -11.94 16.84
N VAL A 100 -16.29 -10.67 16.44
CA VAL A 100 -17.29 -9.64 16.78
C VAL A 100 -18.45 -9.65 15.79
N ILE A 101 -18.18 -9.56 14.50
CA ILE A 101 -19.23 -9.58 13.47
C ILE A 101 -19.83 -10.98 13.34
N GLY A 102 -18.99 -12.01 13.48
CA GLY A 102 -19.42 -13.40 13.41
C GLY A 102 -19.50 -13.98 12.01
N ALA A 103 -18.77 -13.39 11.07
CA ALA A 103 -18.62 -13.97 9.75
C ALA A 103 -17.70 -15.20 9.78
N ARG A 104 -17.81 -16.05 8.76
CA ARG A 104 -16.87 -17.14 8.52
C ARG A 104 -15.48 -16.58 8.26
N ASP A 105 -14.44 -17.30 8.69
CA ASP A 105 -13.05 -16.92 8.44
C ASP A 105 -12.85 -16.55 6.95
N PRO A 106 -12.44 -15.31 6.64
CA PRO A 106 -12.27 -14.85 5.26
C PRO A 106 -11.26 -15.68 4.46
N GLU A 107 -10.28 -16.34 5.11
CA GLU A 107 -9.34 -17.23 4.44
C GLU A 107 -9.83 -18.68 4.27
N ALA A 108 -10.83 -19.10 5.05
CA ALA A 108 -11.39 -20.45 4.93
C ALA A 108 -12.26 -20.65 3.67
N ARG A 109 -12.41 -19.62 2.83
CA ARG A 109 -13.22 -19.65 1.61
C ARG A 109 -12.69 -20.61 0.53
N GLY A 110 -11.45 -21.11 0.63
CA GLY A 110 -10.83 -21.95 -0.40
C GLY A 110 -10.91 -23.47 -0.20
N SER A 111 -11.23 -23.99 0.99
CA SER A 111 -10.97 -25.40 1.30
C SER A 111 -12.08 -26.39 0.93
N GLY A 112 -13.24 -25.94 0.43
CA GLY A 112 -14.37 -26.79 0.00
C GLY A 112 -15.04 -27.65 1.09
N ARG A 113 -14.39 -27.80 2.26
CA ARG A 113 -14.85 -28.59 3.40
C ARG A 113 -15.57 -27.68 4.39
N ALA A 114 -16.74 -28.10 4.86
CA ALA A 114 -17.37 -27.46 6.01
C ALA A 114 -16.40 -27.57 7.21
N PRO A 115 -15.99 -26.46 7.84
CA PRO A 115 -15.14 -26.51 9.02
C PRO A 115 -15.88 -27.23 10.13
N ASP A 116 -15.16 -28.04 10.91
CA ASP A 116 -15.68 -28.61 12.15
C ASP A 116 -16.24 -27.48 13.03
N ILE A 117 -17.49 -27.65 13.47
CA ILE A 117 -18.23 -26.66 14.25
C ILE A 117 -17.48 -26.35 15.54
N HIS A 118 -16.91 -27.36 16.21
CA HIS A 118 -16.18 -27.15 17.45
C HIS A 118 -14.89 -26.37 17.23
N ALA A 119 -14.13 -26.71 16.19
CA ALA A 119 -12.96 -25.95 15.77
C ALA A 119 -13.31 -24.50 15.40
N SER A 120 -14.43 -24.28 14.70
CA SER A 120 -14.90 -22.95 14.32
C SER A 120 -15.31 -22.10 15.54
N MET A 121 -16.01 -22.71 16.51
CA MET A 121 -16.37 -22.06 17.77
C MET A 121 -15.13 -21.69 18.59
N LEU A 122 -14.13 -22.58 18.66
CA LEU A 122 -12.89 -22.33 19.37
C LEU A 122 -12.08 -21.20 18.70
N ALA A 123 -11.98 -21.20 17.37
CA ALA A 123 -11.32 -20.15 16.61
C ALA A 123 -12.00 -18.78 16.84
N ARG A 124 -13.34 -18.75 16.84
CA ARG A 124 -14.12 -17.55 17.14
C ARG A 124 -13.89 -17.05 18.57
N ALA A 125 -13.95 -17.93 19.56
CA ALA A 125 -13.70 -17.57 20.95
C ALA A 125 -12.28 -16.98 21.12
N ALA A 126 -11.29 -17.57 20.46
CA ALA A 126 -9.92 -17.07 20.47
C ALA A 126 -9.77 -15.71 19.78
N ALA A 127 -10.55 -15.43 18.73
CA ALA A 127 -10.61 -14.14 18.05
C ALA A 127 -11.23 -13.06 18.95
N ILE A 128 -12.37 -13.35 19.59
CA ILE A 128 -13.03 -12.46 20.57
C ILE A 128 -12.05 -12.09 21.69
N ALA A 129 -11.35 -13.09 22.25
CA ALA A 129 -10.37 -12.86 23.31
C ALA A 129 -9.24 -11.92 22.86
N ARG A 130 -8.74 -12.07 21.63
CA ARG A 130 -7.70 -11.17 21.07
C ARG A 130 -8.23 -9.75 20.85
N CYS A 131 -9.42 -9.58 20.26
CA CYS A 131 -10.04 -8.26 20.12
C CYS A 131 -10.24 -7.58 21.47
N ARG A 132 -10.67 -8.34 22.48
CA ARG A 132 -10.81 -7.85 23.86
C ARG A 132 -9.46 -7.41 24.44
N THR A 133 -8.41 -8.21 24.29
CA THR A 133 -7.06 -7.81 24.74
C THR A 133 -6.59 -6.53 24.06
N VAL A 134 -6.82 -6.38 22.75
CA VAL A 134 -6.49 -5.14 22.03
C VAL A 134 -7.30 -3.96 22.56
N ARG A 135 -8.61 -4.13 22.81
CA ARG A 135 -9.46 -3.09 23.39
C ARG A 135 -9.02 -2.70 24.80
N GLU A 136 -8.65 -3.67 25.64
CA GLU A 136 -8.14 -3.44 26.99
C GLU A 136 -6.77 -2.73 26.97
N GLY A 137 -5.92 -3.04 26.00
CA GLY A 137 -4.58 -2.43 25.87
C GLY A 137 -4.56 -1.06 25.20
N LEU A 138 -5.40 -0.83 24.18
CA LEU A 138 -5.40 0.41 23.37
C LEU A 138 -6.62 1.30 23.59
N GLY A 139 -7.64 0.82 24.30
CA GLY A 139 -8.87 1.54 24.60
C GLY A 139 -9.93 1.50 23.49
N LEU A 140 -11.15 1.90 23.86
CA LEU A 140 -12.32 1.92 22.96
C LEU A 140 -12.15 2.85 21.75
N CYS A 141 -11.56 4.02 21.95
CA CYS A 141 -11.33 5.00 20.88
C CYS A 141 -10.44 4.45 19.75
N SER A 142 -9.53 3.55 20.09
CA SER A 142 -8.65 2.86 19.16
C SER A 142 -9.42 1.81 18.36
N GLU A 143 -10.26 1.02 19.03
CA GLU A 143 -11.13 0.04 18.37
C GLU A 143 -12.07 0.70 17.35
N ILE A 144 -12.70 1.83 17.72
CA ILE A 144 -13.57 2.59 16.80
C ILE A 144 -12.80 3.03 15.56
N ARG A 145 -11.58 3.56 15.72
CA ARG A 145 -10.73 4.00 14.61
C ARG A 145 -10.29 2.84 13.71
N LEU A 146 -9.87 1.72 14.31
CA LEU A 146 -9.52 0.51 13.57
C LEU A 146 -10.72 -0.04 12.80
N LYS A 147 -11.93 -0.02 13.39
CA LYS A 147 -13.15 -0.43 12.67
C LYS A 147 -13.41 0.48 11.47
N LEU A 148 -13.41 1.81 11.66
CA LEU A 148 -13.67 2.75 10.59
C LEU A 148 -12.65 2.61 9.44
N LEU A 149 -11.38 2.35 9.78
CA LEU A 149 -10.29 2.23 8.81
C LEU A 149 -10.24 0.86 8.10
N LEU A 150 -10.35 -0.22 8.86
CA LEU A 150 -10.03 -1.59 8.37
C LEU A 150 -11.28 -2.40 8.04
N VAL A 151 -12.42 -2.13 8.69
CA VAL A 151 -13.66 -2.87 8.47
C VAL A 151 -14.60 -2.09 7.57
N ASP A 152 -14.82 -0.80 7.88
CA ASP A 152 -15.67 0.07 7.07
C ASP A 152 -14.91 0.68 5.88
N GLU A 153 -13.58 0.48 5.83
CA GLU A 153 -12.68 0.94 4.75
C GLU A 153 -12.83 2.43 4.37
N LEU A 154 -13.12 3.28 5.36
CA LEU A 154 -13.33 4.71 5.15
C LEU A 154 -12.00 5.43 4.92
N SER A 155 -12.00 6.45 4.06
CA SER A 155 -10.84 7.35 3.91
C SER A 155 -10.58 8.17 5.17
N PHE A 156 -9.35 8.68 5.29
CA PHE A 156 -9.01 9.62 6.35
C PHE A 156 -9.83 10.90 6.34
N SER A 157 -10.24 11.38 5.16
CA SER A 157 -11.12 12.54 5.06
C SER A 157 -12.50 12.26 5.65
N VAL A 158 -13.10 11.11 5.32
CA VAL A 158 -14.41 10.72 5.87
C VAL A 158 -14.34 10.44 7.37
N ILE A 159 -13.27 9.78 7.82
CA ILE A 159 -13.04 9.55 9.25
C ILE A 159 -12.86 10.89 9.97
N ALA A 160 -12.14 11.85 9.38
CA ALA A 160 -11.96 13.20 9.92
C ALA A 160 -13.29 13.94 10.06
N GLU A 161 -14.15 13.93 9.03
CA GLU A 161 -15.49 14.54 9.15
C GLU A 161 -16.34 13.89 10.24
N LYS A 162 -16.20 12.58 10.46
CA LYS A 162 -16.92 11.86 11.51
C LYS A 162 -16.41 12.14 12.92
N LEU A 163 -15.10 12.29 13.10
CA LEU A 163 -14.45 12.35 14.42
C LEU A 163 -14.01 13.76 14.82
N LEU A 164 -13.74 14.63 13.86
CA LEU A 164 -13.22 16.00 13.99
C LEU A 164 -13.98 16.94 13.04
N PRO A 165 -15.32 17.05 13.14
CA PRO A 165 -16.12 17.81 12.19
C PRO A 165 -15.69 19.28 12.14
N GLY A 166 -15.52 19.82 10.93
CA GLY A 166 -15.12 21.22 10.70
C GLY A 166 -13.64 21.53 10.93
N ASP A 167 -12.80 20.54 11.25
CA ASP A 167 -11.36 20.73 11.39
C ASP A 167 -10.68 20.72 10.01
N SER A 168 -10.19 21.88 9.58
CA SER A 168 -9.49 22.05 8.30
C SER A 168 -8.21 21.20 8.17
N ASN A 169 -7.64 20.74 9.29
CA ASN A 169 -6.50 19.81 9.33
C ASN A 169 -6.90 18.39 9.76
N GLY A 170 -8.19 18.09 9.86
CA GLY A 170 -8.72 16.82 10.38
C GLY A 170 -8.14 15.61 9.66
N ARG A 171 -8.09 15.63 8.32
CA ARG A 171 -7.50 14.55 7.51
C ARG A 171 -6.07 14.22 7.94
N LYS A 172 -5.21 15.24 8.09
CA LYS A 172 -3.80 15.06 8.47
C LYS A 172 -3.67 14.51 9.89
N LYS A 173 -4.49 15.01 10.82
CA LYS A 173 -4.54 14.52 12.21
C LYS A 173 -4.97 13.06 12.26
N ILE A 174 -6.00 12.67 11.52
CA ILE A 174 -6.47 11.28 11.42
C ILE A 174 -5.37 10.39 10.82
N ALA A 175 -4.73 10.80 9.73
CA ALA A 175 -3.64 10.03 9.13
C ALA A 175 -2.51 9.74 10.14
N ALA A 176 -2.05 10.77 10.86
CA ALA A 176 -1.04 10.62 11.91
C ALA A 176 -1.51 9.71 13.06
N GLN A 177 -2.76 9.87 13.50
CA GLN A 177 -3.35 8.99 14.52
C GLN A 177 -3.43 7.53 14.06
N MET A 178 -3.80 7.28 12.80
CA MET A 178 -3.89 5.91 12.26
C MET A 178 -2.51 5.28 12.16
N ALA A 179 -1.49 6.02 11.68
CA ALA A 179 -0.13 5.52 11.60
C ALA A 179 0.39 5.07 12.98
N PHE A 180 0.31 5.96 13.97
CA PHE A 180 0.69 5.65 15.35
C PHE A 180 -0.12 4.48 15.93
N LEU A 181 -1.44 4.46 15.70
CA LEU A 181 -2.30 3.40 16.21
C LEU A 181 -1.94 2.02 15.65
N LEU A 182 -1.58 1.94 14.36
CA LEU A 182 -1.20 0.66 13.76
C LEU A 182 0.17 0.16 14.26
N GLU A 183 1.11 1.06 14.58
CA GLU A 183 2.35 0.68 15.26
C GLU A 183 2.07 0.11 16.66
N GLN A 184 1.21 0.77 17.43
CA GLN A 184 0.78 0.28 18.75
C GLN A 184 0.07 -1.08 18.63
N LEU A 185 -0.73 -1.28 17.59
CA LEU A 185 -1.39 -2.55 17.30
C LEU A 185 -0.38 -3.67 17.04
N ALA A 186 0.68 -3.39 16.26
CA ALA A 186 1.75 -4.35 16.01
C ALA A 186 2.45 -4.78 17.30
N GLU A 187 2.78 -3.84 18.19
CA GLU A 187 3.39 -4.14 19.49
C GLU A 187 2.45 -4.96 20.39
N GLN A 188 1.15 -4.68 20.38
CA GLN A 188 0.17 -5.46 21.12
C GLN A 188 0.11 -6.92 20.64
N TYR A 189 0.08 -7.16 19.34
CA TYR A 189 0.11 -8.53 18.81
C TYR A 189 1.43 -9.24 19.12
N ALA A 190 2.57 -8.54 19.04
CA ALA A 190 3.85 -9.09 19.46
C ALA A 190 3.88 -9.45 20.96
N SER A 191 3.24 -8.66 21.82
CA SER A 191 3.06 -8.96 23.24
C SER A 191 2.18 -10.19 23.48
N ILE A 192 1.06 -10.31 22.75
CA ILE A 192 0.18 -11.48 22.81
C ILE A 192 0.94 -12.76 22.41
N ASP A 193 1.71 -12.71 21.33
CA ASP A 193 2.47 -13.86 20.84
C ASP A 193 3.58 -14.26 21.82
N ARG A 194 4.32 -13.29 22.40
CA ARG A 194 5.30 -13.54 23.46
C ARG A 194 4.68 -14.26 24.67
N ARG A 195 3.52 -13.80 25.15
CA ARG A 195 2.81 -14.42 26.28
C ARG A 195 2.39 -15.85 25.97
N ARG A 196 1.98 -16.13 24.72
CA ARG A 196 1.61 -17.48 24.27
C ARG A 196 2.80 -18.42 24.23
N THR A 197 3.94 -17.96 23.71
CA THR A 197 5.18 -18.73 23.67
C THR A 197 5.66 -19.08 25.07
N ASN A 198 5.69 -18.09 25.98
CA ASN A 198 6.11 -18.30 27.37
C ASN A 198 5.20 -19.31 28.10
N ARG A 199 3.88 -19.26 27.86
CA ARG A 199 2.95 -20.24 28.46
C ARG A 199 3.21 -21.66 27.97
N ARG A 200 3.56 -21.85 26.69
CA ARG A 200 3.90 -23.17 26.14
C ARG A 200 5.20 -23.72 26.71
N GLN A 201 6.19 -22.86 26.93
CA GLN A 201 7.47 -23.26 27.53
C GLN A 201 7.35 -23.61 29.02
N ALA A 202 6.41 -22.99 29.74
CA ALA A 202 6.15 -23.25 31.16
C ALA A 202 5.28 -24.50 31.44
N HIS A 203 4.77 -25.15 30.39
CA HIS A 203 4.02 -26.41 30.49
C HIS A 203 4.46 -27.34 29.35
N PRO A 204 5.67 -27.93 29.45
CA PRO A 204 6.04 -29.01 28.53
C PRO A 204 5.02 -30.14 28.72
N ILE A 205 4.41 -30.57 27.61
CA ILE A 205 3.57 -31.76 27.59
C ILE A 205 4.55 -32.94 27.62
N ASP A 206 4.63 -33.62 28.77
CA ASP A 206 5.28 -34.93 28.91
C ASP A 206 4.41 -36.03 28.28
#